data_AF-A0A829GKT1-F1
#
_entry.id   AF-A0A829GKT1-F1
#
_cell.length_a   1.000
_cell.length_b   1.000
_cell.length_c   1.000
_cell.angle_alpha   90.00
_cell.angle_beta   90.00
_cell.angle_gamma   90.00
#
_symmetry.space_group_name_H-M   'P 1'
#
loop_
_entity.id
_entity.type
_entity.pdbx_description
1 polymer ?
#
loop_
_entity_poly.entity_id
_entity_poly.type
_entity_poly.pdbx_seq_one_letter_code
_entity_poly.pdbx_strand_id
1 'polypeptide(L)'
;MFGLGKKKKEDVYAAVTGVLIPLTEVSDPVLAQKMMGDGFAIKPKNGEIYAPVDGNITMIFPTKHAISIKTVQGLEVLVHMGFDTVEMDGKPFDVRVSRNQKVKAGELLANMNLKLVPQFTIQV
;
A
#
# COMPACT_ATOMS: atom_id res chain seq x y z
N MET A 1 12.26 -19.89 30.84
CA MET A 1 12.44 -20.53 29.52
C MET A 1 12.02 -19.52 28.46
N PHE A 2 12.96 -18.72 27.94
CA PHE A 2 12.68 -17.71 26.91
C PHE A 2 12.85 -18.36 25.54
N GLY A 3 11.74 -18.62 24.84
CA GLY A 3 11.76 -19.10 23.47
C GLY A 3 12.17 -17.97 22.54
N LEU A 4 13.39 -18.04 21.97
CA LEU A 4 13.76 -17.26 20.79
C LEU A 4 12.87 -17.71 19.63
N GLY A 5 11.73 -17.05 19.45
CA GLY A 5 10.84 -17.26 18.31
C GLY A 5 11.61 -17.01 17.01
N LYS A 6 11.68 -18.01 16.13
CA LYS A 6 12.21 -17.85 14.77
C LYS A 6 11.46 -16.69 14.11
N LYS A 7 12.15 -15.59 13.79
CA LYS A 7 11.61 -14.53 12.93
C LYS A 7 11.20 -15.16 11.60
N LYS A 8 9.90 -15.27 11.34
CA LYS A 8 9.40 -15.71 10.04
C LYS A 8 9.62 -14.55 9.07
N LYS A 9 10.26 -14.85 7.93
CA LYS A 9 10.35 -13.91 6.81
C LYS A 9 9.00 -13.87 6.10
N GLU A 10 8.57 -12.68 5.73
CA GLU A 10 7.42 -12.46 4.85
C GLU A 10 7.90 -11.66 3.66
N ASP A 11 7.60 -12.17 2.47
CA ASP A 11 7.90 -11.48 1.24
C ASP A 11 6.79 -10.44 0.96
N VAL A 12 7.21 -9.23 0.62
CA VAL A 12 6.33 -8.13 0.25
C VAL A 12 6.58 -7.83 -1.23
N TYR A 13 5.56 -8.05 -2.05
CA TYR A 13 5.63 -7.88 -3.49
C TYR A 13 5.32 -6.43 -3.88
N ALA A 14 5.71 -6.04 -5.09
CA ALA A 14 5.35 -4.74 -5.63
C ALA A 14 3.83 -4.64 -5.80
N ALA A 15 3.21 -3.61 -5.21
CA ALA A 15 1.78 -3.35 -5.36
C ALA A 15 1.44 -2.83 -6.78
N VAL A 16 2.41 -2.37 -7.56
CA VAL A 16 2.23 -1.90 -8.93
C VAL A 16 3.42 -2.20 -9.81
N THR A 17 3.18 -2.17 -11.12
CA THR A 17 4.26 -2.07 -12.09
C THR A 17 4.83 -0.65 -12.08
N GLY A 18 6.13 -0.48 -11.87
CA GLY A 18 6.70 0.84 -11.70
C GLY A 18 8.21 0.87 -11.50
N VAL A 19 8.71 2.04 -11.08
CA VAL A 19 10.10 2.24 -10.64
C VAL A 19 10.11 2.31 -9.12
N LEU A 20 10.81 1.37 -8.49
CA LEU A 20 11.05 1.37 -7.05
C LEU A 20 11.99 2.52 -6.69
N ILE A 21 11.61 3.30 -5.70
CA ILE A 21 12.39 4.40 -5.13
C ILE A 21 12.42 4.27 -3.60
N PRO A 22 13.50 4.69 -2.94
CA PRO A 22 13.55 4.70 -1.48
C PRO A 22 12.55 5.74 -0.92
N LEU A 23 11.98 5.47 0.25
CA LEU A 23 11.08 6.44 0.92
C LEU A 23 11.75 7.81 1.12
N THR A 24 13.07 7.86 1.31
CA THR A 24 13.83 9.11 1.48
C THR A 24 13.82 10.02 0.25
N GLU A 25 13.45 9.51 -0.93
CA GLU A 25 13.29 10.30 -2.16
C GLU A 25 11.85 10.80 -2.38
N VAL A 26 10.92 10.42 -1.51
CA VAL A 26 9.55 10.93 -1.53
C VAL A 26 9.53 12.36 -0.98
N SER A 27 8.79 13.25 -1.64
CA SER A 27 8.70 14.67 -1.28
C SER A 27 7.95 14.96 0.03
N ASP A 28 7.20 13.99 0.56
CA ASP A 28 6.51 14.08 1.84
C ASP A 28 7.48 13.83 3.02
N PRO A 29 7.73 14.82 3.89
CA PRO A 29 8.59 14.66 5.06
C PRO A 29 8.10 13.57 6.03
N VAL A 30 6.79 13.35 6.17
CA VAL A 30 6.22 12.33 7.07
C VAL A 30 6.64 10.93 6.64
N LEU A 31 6.68 10.71 5.33
CA LEU A 31 6.99 9.43 4.71
C LEU A 31 8.50 9.26 4.53
N ALA A 32 9.21 10.31 4.10
CA ALA A 32 10.65 10.32 3.97
C ALA A 32 11.38 10.12 5.31
N GLN A 33 10.78 10.61 6.41
CA GLN A 33 11.30 10.39 7.77
C GLN A 33 10.83 9.08 8.39
N LYS A 34 10.07 8.24 7.67
CA LYS A 34 9.58 6.94 8.13
C LYS A 34 8.75 7.02 9.42
N MET A 35 8.05 8.14 9.65
CA MET A 35 7.28 8.34 10.88
C MET A 35 6.11 7.36 11.02
N MET A 36 5.59 6.86 9.90
CA MET A 36 4.49 5.88 9.83
C MET A 36 4.98 4.42 9.78
N GLY A 37 6.29 4.20 9.68
CA GLY A 37 6.86 2.86 9.48
C GLY A 37 7.99 2.86 8.45
N ASP A 38 8.68 1.73 8.37
CA ASP A 38 9.64 1.46 7.29
C ASP A 38 8.92 0.94 6.05
N GLY A 39 9.52 1.09 4.89
CA GLY A 39 8.87 0.75 3.63
C GLY A 39 9.62 1.23 2.40
N PHE A 40 8.91 1.23 1.29
CA PHE A 40 9.41 1.71 0.01
C PHE A 40 8.31 2.42 -0.78
N ALA A 41 8.74 3.12 -1.82
CA ALA A 41 7.86 3.86 -2.70
C ALA A 41 7.99 3.32 -4.14
N ILE A 42 6.90 3.29 -4.90
CA ILE A 42 6.93 2.92 -6.31
C ILE A 42 6.26 4.01 -7.14
N LYS A 43 6.95 4.52 -8.16
CA LYS A 43 6.38 5.37 -9.19
C LYS A 43 5.66 4.50 -10.23
N PRO A 44 4.31 4.47 -10.26
CA PRO A 44 3.55 3.55 -11.09
C PRO A 44 3.69 3.86 -12.60
N LYS A 45 3.64 2.82 -13.42
CA LYS A 45 3.50 2.90 -14.89
C LYS A 45 2.04 2.80 -15.35
N ASN A 46 1.19 2.12 -14.57
CA ASN A 46 -0.24 1.93 -14.82
C ASN A 46 -1.05 2.17 -13.53
N GLY A 47 -2.38 2.21 -13.67
CA GLY A 47 -3.30 2.50 -12.56
C GLY A 47 -3.74 1.28 -11.75
N GLU A 48 -3.27 0.08 -12.08
CA GLU A 48 -3.73 -1.15 -11.44
C GLU A 48 -2.92 -1.41 -10.17
N ILE A 49 -3.61 -1.50 -9.04
CA ILE A 49 -3.02 -1.65 -7.71
C ILE A 49 -3.33 -3.06 -7.21
N TYR A 50 -2.29 -3.80 -6.85
CA TYR A 50 -2.37 -5.19 -6.43
C TYR A 50 -1.97 -5.38 -4.97
N ALA A 51 -2.44 -6.46 -4.36
CA ALA A 51 -2.07 -6.84 -3.01
C ALA A 51 -0.57 -7.21 -2.97
N PRO A 52 0.23 -6.55 -2.12
CA PRO A 52 1.65 -6.88 -1.98
C PRO A 52 1.88 -8.12 -1.10
N VAL A 53 0.87 -8.61 -0.38
CA VAL A 53 0.96 -9.73 0.55
C VAL A 53 -0.33 -10.55 0.57
N ASP A 54 -0.21 -11.80 1.02
CA ASP A 54 -1.36 -12.61 1.43
C ASP A 54 -1.90 -12.10 2.78
N GLY A 55 -3.20 -11.86 2.88
CA GLY A 55 -3.76 -11.37 4.14
C GLY A 55 -5.25 -11.07 4.12
N ASN A 56 -5.70 -10.33 5.13
CA ASN A 56 -7.06 -9.83 5.24
C ASN A 56 -7.04 -8.30 5.14
N ILE A 57 -7.97 -7.73 4.38
CA ILE A 57 -8.17 -6.28 4.34
C ILE A 57 -8.72 -5.82 5.71
N THR A 58 -7.90 -5.14 6.51
CA THR A 58 -8.29 -4.66 7.83
C THR A 58 -9.01 -3.32 7.77
N MET A 59 -8.61 -2.46 6.83
CA MET A 59 -9.15 -1.12 6.66
C MET A 59 -9.12 -0.69 5.19
N ILE A 60 -10.18 -0.01 4.77
CA ILE A 60 -10.22 0.78 3.55
C ILE A 60 -10.55 2.19 4.03
N PHE A 61 -9.68 3.16 3.72
CA PHE A 61 -9.89 4.52 4.20
C PHE A 61 -11.12 5.15 3.52
N PRO A 62 -11.85 6.07 4.19
CA PRO A 62 -13.09 6.64 3.63
C PRO A 62 -12.92 7.29 2.26
N THR A 63 -11.81 8.00 2.04
CA THR A 63 -11.48 8.62 0.75
C THR A 63 -10.70 7.69 -0.19
N LYS A 64 -10.65 6.39 0.13
CA LYS A 64 -10.13 5.28 -0.70
C LYS A 64 -8.66 5.37 -1.10
N HIS A 65 -7.91 6.36 -0.60
CA HIS A 65 -6.49 6.57 -0.93
C HIS A 65 -5.55 5.54 -0.30
N ALA A 66 -6.00 4.79 0.70
CA ALA A 66 -5.19 3.78 1.37
C ALA A 66 -5.97 2.53 1.75
N ILE A 67 -5.27 1.39 1.75
CA ILE A 67 -5.80 0.07 2.09
C ILE A 67 -4.80 -0.62 3.02
N SER A 68 -5.27 -1.08 4.17
CA SER A 68 -4.46 -1.86 5.13
C SER A 68 -4.73 -3.35 4.97
N ILE A 69 -3.66 -4.14 4.94
CA ILE A 69 -3.69 -5.60 4.83
C ILE A 69 -2.92 -6.19 6.00
N LYS A 70 -3.54 -7.12 6.73
CA LYS A 70 -2.88 -7.85 7.81
C LYS A 70 -2.63 -9.29 7.41
N THR A 71 -1.37 -9.70 7.46
CA THR A 71 -0.95 -11.07 7.17
C THR A 71 -1.32 -12.00 8.34
N VAL A 72 -1.27 -13.32 8.11
CA VAL A 72 -1.56 -14.29 9.18
C VAL A 72 -0.48 -14.33 10.26
N GLN A 73 0.71 -13.81 9.94
CA GLN A 73 1.87 -13.69 10.81
C GLN A 73 1.82 -12.39 11.64
N GLY A 74 0.90 -11.48 11.32
CA GLY A 74 0.65 -10.25 12.06
C GLY A 74 1.35 -9.02 11.51
N LEU A 75 2.07 -9.11 10.39
CA LEU A 75 2.54 -7.93 9.66
C LEU A 75 1.34 -7.14 9.15
N GLU A 76 1.35 -5.84 9.38
CA GLU A 76 0.36 -4.91 8.86
C GLU A 76 1.01 -4.06 7.78
N VAL A 77 0.49 -4.17 6.56
CA VAL A 77 0.99 -3.51 5.36
C VAL A 77 -0.01 -2.44 4.96
N LEU A 78 0.45 -1.21 4.78
CA LEU A 78 -0.38 -0.09 4.38
C LEU A 78 -0.05 0.28 2.94
N VAL A 79 -0.98 0.01 2.01
CA VAL A 79 -0.86 0.45 0.62
C VAL A 79 -1.44 1.85 0.50
N HIS A 80 -0.58 2.88 0.48
CA HIS A 80 -0.98 4.29 0.28
C HIS A 80 -0.80 4.69 -1.19
N MET A 81 -1.85 5.21 -1.82
CA MET A 81 -1.91 5.48 -3.26
C MET A 81 -1.84 6.98 -3.57
N GLY A 82 -0.68 7.44 -4.03
CA GLY A 82 -0.44 8.84 -4.37
C GLY A 82 -0.04 9.70 -3.18
N PHE A 83 0.20 10.98 -3.42
CA PHE A 83 0.50 12.00 -2.41
C PHE A 83 -0.65 13.02 -2.35
N ASP A 84 -1.01 13.46 -1.14
CA ASP A 84 -2.16 14.34 -0.86
C ASP A 84 -3.51 13.90 -1.49
N THR A 85 -3.63 12.61 -1.80
CA THR A 85 -4.84 12.07 -2.44
C THR A 85 -6.02 11.91 -1.48
N VAL A 86 -5.79 12.12 -0.17
CA VAL A 86 -6.84 12.12 0.85
C VAL A 86 -7.90 13.19 0.57
N GLU A 87 -7.51 14.36 0.07
CA GLU A 87 -8.40 15.49 -0.23
C GLU A 87 -9.20 15.31 -1.53
N MET A 88 -8.96 14.22 -2.26
CA MET A 88 -9.61 13.97 -3.55
C MET A 88 -10.94 13.20 -3.43
N ASP A 89 -11.44 12.98 -2.22
CA ASP A 89 -12.74 12.35 -1.91
C ASP A 89 -12.99 11.02 -2.62
N GLY A 90 -11.94 10.22 -2.83
CA GLY A 90 -12.06 8.93 -3.51
C GLY A 90 -12.30 8.99 -5.03
N LYS A 91 -12.38 10.18 -5.63
CA LYS A 91 -12.65 10.35 -7.08
C LYS A 91 -11.67 9.60 -7.99
N PRO A 92 -10.35 9.53 -7.68
CA PRO A 92 -9.41 8.80 -8.53
C PRO A 92 -9.46 7.29 -8.35
N PHE A 93 -10.13 6.77 -7.31
CA PHE A 93 -9.96 5.41 -6.85
C PHE A 93 -11.23 4.57 -7.02
N ASP A 94 -11.09 3.50 -7.79
CA ASP A 94 -12.08 2.44 -7.93
C ASP A 94 -11.59 1.19 -7.18
N VAL A 95 -11.91 1.10 -5.89
CA VAL A 95 -11.53 -0.01 -5.00
C VAL A 95 -12.39 -1.24 -5.30
N ARG A 96 -11.73 -2.39 -5.49
CA ARG A 96 -12.32 -3.67 -5.92
C ARG A 96 -12.44 -4.70 -4.82
N VAL A 97 -12.04 -4.35 -3.60
CA VAL A 97 -12.07 -5.21 -2.43
C VAL A 97 -12.92 -4.61 -1.31
N SER A 98 -13.31 -5.45 -0.36
CA SER A 98 -14.10 -5.04 0.81
C SER A 98 -13.34 -5.29 2.12
N ARG A 99 -13.72 -4.57 3.18
CA ARG A 99 -13.20 -4.84 4.53
C ARG A 99 -13.49 -6.29 4.93
N ASN A 100 -12.54 -6.91 5.63
CA ASN A 100 -12.53 -8.32 6.03
C ASN A 100 -12.39 -9.33 4.88
N GLN A 101 -12.24 -8.88 3.63
CA GLN A 101 -11.93 -9.76 2.51
C GLN A 101 -10.53 -10.36 2.67
N LYS A 102 -10.41 -11.66 2.38
CA LYS A 102 -9.11 -12.31 2.21
C LYS A 102 -8.60 -12.03 0.80
N VAL A 103 -7.34 -11.64 0.69
CA VAL A 103 -6.66 -11.39 -0.58
C VAL A 103 -5.38 -12.20 -0.67
N LYS A 104 -5.01 -12.54 -1.89
CA LYS A 104 -3.70 -13.12 -2.22
C LYS A 104 -2.77 -12.07 -2.82
N ALA A 105 -1.46 -12.21 -2.60
CA ALA A 105 -0.48 -11.39 -3.28
C ALA A 105 -0.70 -11.45 -4.81
N GLY A 106 -0.72 -10.28 -5.47
CA GLY A 106 -1.06 -10.16 -6.88
C GLY A 106 -2.56 -10.05 -7.19
N GLU A 107 -3.45 -10.08 -6.21
CA GLU A 107 -4.89 -9.82 -6.40
C GLU A 107 -5.15 -8.32 -6.56
N LEU A 108 -6.04 -7.95 -7.49
CA LEU A 108 -6.36 -6.54 -7.77
C LEU A 108 -7.11 -5.91 -6.59
N LEU A 109 -6.53 -4.88 -5.99
CA LEU A 109 -7.12 -4.09 -4.90
C LEU A 109 -7.94 -2.91 -5.42
N ALA A 110 -7.40 -2.16 -6.38
CA ALA A 110 -8.00 -0.92 -6.85
C ALA A 110 -7.51 -0.55 -8.26
N ASN A 111 -8.28 0.27 -8.95
CA ASN A 111 -7.81 1.05 -10.09
C ASN A 111 -7.69 2.52 -9.69
N MET A 112 -6.57 3.13 -10.05
CA MET A 112 -6.27 4.54 -9.82
C MET A 112 -6.23 5.28 -11.17
N ASN A 113 -7.01 6.35 -11.29
CA ASN A 113 -6.95 7.23 -12.45
C ASN A 113 -5.72 8.13 -12.37
N LEU A 114 -4.65 7.71 -13.06
CA LEU A 114 -3.39 8.44 -13.13
C LEU A 114 -3.48 9.81 -13.82
N LYS A 115 -4.60 10.22 -14.41
CA LYS A 115 -4.73 11.59 -14.94
C LYS A 115 -5.18 12.60 -13.89
N LEU A 116 -5.81 12.12 -12.82
CA LEU A 116 -6.40 12.97 -11.79
C LEU A 116 -5.44 13.24 -10.63
N VAL A 117 -4.55 12.29 -10.34
CA VAL A 117 -3.58 12.44 -9.27
C VAL A 117 -2.41 13.31 -9.80
N PRO A 118 -1.92 14.32 -9.06
CA PRO A 118 -0.85 15.20 -9.56
C PRO A 118 0.55 14.64 -9.30
N GLN A 119 0.71 13.81 -8.26
CA GLN A 119 1.95 13.15 -7.88
C GLN A 119 1.67 11.72 -7.43
N PHE A 120 2.31 10.74 -8.06
CA PHE A 120 1.98 9.33 -7.90
C PHE A 120 3.17 8.57 -7.35
N THR A 121 2.98 8.07 -6.14
CA THR A 121 3.86 7.11 -5.50
C THR A 121 2.99 6.17 -4.70
N ILE A 122 3.24 4.88 -4.79
CA ILE A 122 2.60 3.90 -3.93
C ILE A 122 3.59 3.48 -2.87
N GLN A 123 3.14 3.53 -1.63
CA GLN A 123 3.95 3.21 -0.48
C GLN A 123 3.39 1.98 0.20
N VAL A 124 4.30 1.16 0.70
CA VAL A 124 4.05 -0.15 1.29
C VAL A 124 4.87 -0.29 2.55
#